data_AF-A0A131XL56-F1
#
_entry.id   AF-A0A131XL56-F1
#
_cell.length_a   1.000
_cell.length_b   1.000
_cell.length_c   1.000
_cell.angle_alpha   90.00
_cell.angle_beta   90.00
_cell.angle_gamma   90.00
#
_symmetry.space_group_name_H-M   'P 1'
#
loop_
_entity.id
_entity.type
_entity.pdbx_description
1 polymer ?
#
loop_
_entity_poly.entity_id
_entity_poly.type
_entity_poly.pdbx_seq_one_letter_code
_entity_poly.pdbx_strand_id
1 'polypeptide(L)'
;KCSRVRICNTMLTLLVLSIVAQAAQVTASSSVCGPDEVPVKSGAPQLDRFCKPRLVLPTELYKPRRCLCKPGFVRNAWGECVSWQECYTCAYKPHADFSRCFVPCPKICGRPAEQNCRTFRCIAGCTCAPGYVLDPWRHSSCVPVTWCPPKCPPFSSFQICSSNCAPKCGLSRPRSCHTRCNDGECVCWPGFVKDYERREEKCIPLNQCRSTN
;
A
#
# COMPACT_ATOMS: atom_id res chain seq x y z
N LYS A 1 2.12 80.87 -32.08
CA LYS A 1 3.10 80.67 -30.98
C LYS A 1 3.02 79.21 -30.56
N CYS A 2 4.06 78.42 -30.84
CA CYS A 2 4.26 77.11 -30.22
C CYS A 2 4.37 77.26 -28.70
N SER A 3 3.79 76.33 -27.95
CA SER A 3 4.39 75.91 -26.69
C SER A 3 4.23 74.40 -26.50
N ARG A 4 5.35 73.80 -26.13
CA ARG A 4 5.72 72.39 -26.13
C ARG A 4 5.33 71.71 -24.81
N VAL A 5 5.05 70.40 -24.90
CA VAL A 5 5.60 69.34 -24.03
C VAL A 5 5.12 69.30 -22.57
N ARG A 6 4.38 68.23 -22.24
CA ARG A 6 4.55 67.35 -21.03
C ARG A 6 3.31 66.46 -20.80
N ILE A 7 2.87 65.70 -21.80
CA ILE A 7 1.81 64.68 -21.59
C ILE A 7 2.14 63.44 -22.41
N CYS A 8 3.31 62.83 -22.20
CA CYS A 8 3.66 61.56 -22.86
C CYS A 8 4.88 60.91 -22.21
N ASN A 9 4.78 60.49 -20.93
CA ASN A 9 5.78 59.57 -20.36
C ASN A 9 5.33 58.85 -19.07
N THR A 10 4.36 59.40 -18.32
CA THR A 10 3.85 58.75 -17.09
C THR A 10 2.74 57.73 -17.33
N MET A 11 1.99 57.85 -18.43
CA MET A 11 0.94 56.88 -18.78
C MET A 11 1.47 55.63 -19.49
N LEU A 12 2.65 55.72 -20.12
CA LEU A 12 3.28 54.57 -20.79
C LEU A 12 4.03 53.67 -19.80
N THR A 13 4.59 54.23 -18.72
CA THR A 13 5.26 53.44 -17.67
C THR A 13 4.28 52.66 -16.79
N LEU A 14 3.03 53.13 -16.64
CA LEU A 14 1.97 52.41 -15.93
C LEU A 14 1.34 51.27 -16.75
N LEU A 15 1.39 51.33 -18.08
CA LEU A 15 0.89 50.27 -18.97
C LEU A 15 1.88 49.10 -19.17
N VAL A 16 3.17 49.30 -18.88
CA VAL A 16 4.20 48.25 -19.02
C VAL A 16 4.42 47.48 -17.71
N LEU A 17 3.99 48.01 -16.55
CA LEU A 17 4.05 47.32 -15.26
C LEU A 17 2.89 46.33 -15.01
N SER A 18 1.92 46.24 -15.93
CA SER A 18 0.79 45.30 -15.81
C SER A 18 1.03 43.93 -16.46
N ILE A 19 2.19 43.69 -17.08
CA ILE A 19 2.45 42.45 -17.86
C ILE A 19 3.29 41.41 -17.09
N VAL A 20 3.77 41.70 -15.88
CA VAL A 20 4.64 40.76 -15.13
C VAL A 20 4.08 40.42 -13.76
N ALA A 21 3.03 39.59 -13.72
CA ALA A 21 2.69 38.74 -12.57
C ALA A 21 1.54 37.78 -12.87
N GLN A 22 1.62 36.99 -13.95
CA GLN A 22 0.95 35.69 -13.92
C GLN A 22 1.99 34.70 -13.43
N ALA A 23 2.18 34.72 -12.11
CA ALA A 23 2.78 33.62 -11.39
C ALA A 23 2.16 32.35 -11.96
N ALA A 24 3.00 31.41 -12.40
CA ALA A 24 2.57 30.07 -12.73
C ALA A 24 1.73 29.59 -11.55
N GLN A 25 0.41 29.62 -11.73
CA GLN A 25 -0.50 28.86 -10.90
C GLN A 25 -0.16 27.43 -11.27
N VAL A 26 0.88 26.89 -10.64
CA VAL A 26 1.00 25.47 -10.40
C VAL A 26 -0.33 25.17 -9.74
N THR A 27 -1.28 24.68 -10.52
CA THR A 27 -2.53 24.15 -10.02
C THR A 27 -2.08 23.09 -9.05
N ALA A 28 -2.05 23.44 -7.76
CA ALA A 28 -1.83 22.51 -6.69
C ALA A 28 -3.02 21.58 -6.82
N SER A 29 -2.83 20.50 -7.60
CA SER A 29 -3.78 19.42 -7.73
C SER A 29 -4.02 19.00 -6.29
N SER A 30 -5.15 19.43 -5.73
CA SER A 30 -5.49 19.14 -4.34
C SER A 30 -5.62 17.63 -4.31
N SER A 31 -4.60 16.94 -3.83
CA SER A 31 -4.59 15.49 -3.78
C SER A 31 -5.79 15.09 -2.94
N VAL A 32 -6.77 14.46 -3.59
CA VAL A 32 -7.95 13.92 -2.91
C VAL A 32 -7.43 12.84 -1.97
N CYS A 33 -7.56 13.07 -0.67
CA CYS A 33 -7.07 12.18 0.37
C CYS A 33 -8.21 11.35 0.96
N GLY A 34 -7.88 10.26 1.64
CA GLY A 34 -8.84 9.44 2.35
C GLY A 34 -9.55 10.19 3.48
N PRO A 35 -10.63 9.61 4.05
CA PRO A 35 -11.44 10.25 5.08
C PRO A 35 -10.66 10.62 6.34
N ASP A 36 -9.60 9.89 6.68
CA ASP A 36 -8.74 10.13 7.85
C ASP A 36 -7.37 10.74 7.51
N GLU A 37 -7.26 11.31 6.31
CA GLU A 37 -6.01 11.87 5.80
C GLU A 37 -6.16 13.36 5.43
N VAL A 38 -5.01 14.05 5.35
CA VAL A 38 -4.89 15.43 4.90
C VAL A 38 -3.79 15.55 3.85
N PRO A 39 -3.95 16.43 2.84
CA PRO A 39 -2.94 16.62 1.82
C PRO A 39 -1.68 17.27 2.39
N VAL A 40 -0.53 16.87 1.86
CA VAL A 40 0.76 17.48 2.22
C VAL A 40 0.85 18.89 1.64
N LYS A 41 1.05 19.88 2.51
CA LYS A 41 1.09 21.30 2.14
C LYS A 41 2.37 21.72 1.41
N SER A 42 3.48 21.02 1.62
CA SER A 42 4.82 21.41 1.12
C SER A 42 5.07 21.05 -0.35
N GLY A 43 4.10 20.50 -1.09
CA GLY A 43 4.24 20.07 -2.49
C GLY A 43 5.06 18.80 -2.71
N ALA A 44 6.03 18.51 -1.84
CA ALA A 44 6.81 17.27 -1.82
C ALA A 44 6.13 16.18 -0.96
N PRO A 45 6.12 14.89 -1.39
CA PRO A 45 5.65 13.80 -0.54
C PRO A 45 6.44 13.67 0.77
N GLN A 46 5.77 13.24 1.84
CA GLN A 46 6.36 13.08 3.17
C GLN A 46 6.15 11.67 3.72
N LEU A 47 6.93 11.29 4.73
CA LEU A 47 6.70 10.07 5.49
C LEU A 47 5.58 10.29 6.51
N ASP A 48 4.83 9.22 6.79
CA ASP A 48 3.77 9.25 7.79
C ASP A 48 4.27 8.73 9.13
N ARG A 49 3.51 9.02 10.19
CA ARG A 49 3.79 8.51 11.53
C ARG A 49 3.11 7.16 11.71
N PHE A 50 3.83 6.21 12.26
CA PHE A 50 3.30 4.89 12.59
C PHE A 50 3.24 4.70 14.09
N CYS A 51 2.19 4.02 14.55
CA CYS A 51 2.04 3.71 15.96
C CYS A 51 3.00 2.61 16.43
N LYS A 52 3.21 1.58 15.57
CA LYS A 52 4.11 0.45 15.85
C LYS A 52 5.15 0.29 14.75
N PRO A 53 6.08 1.25 14.55
CA PRO A 53 7.01 1.26 13.41
C PRO A 53 7.81 -0.04 13.24
N ARG A 54 8.16 -0.70 14.36
CA ARG A 54 8.95 -1.95 14.35
C ARG A 54 8.20 -3.17 13.79
N LEU A 55 6.87 -3.09 13.64
CA LEU A 55 6.04 -4.14 13.06
C LEU A 55 5.74 -3.90 11.57
N VAL A 56 6.05 -2.70 11.07
CA VAL A 56 5.69 -2.28 9.72
C VAL A 56 6.80 -2.72 8.77
N LEU A 57 6.41 -3.30 7.62
CA LEU A 57 7.37 -3.65 6.59
C LEU A 57 8.08 -2.40 6.04
N PRO A 58 9.39 -2.47 5.72
CA PRO A 58 10.15 -1.31 5.26
C PRO A 58 9.52 -0.59 4.06
N THR A 59 8.89 -1.34 3.16
CA THR A 59 8.19 -0.82 1.97
C THR A 59 7.01 0.09 2.31
N GLU A 60 6.32 -0.14 3.43
CA GLU A 60 5.21 0.69 3.88
C GLU A 60 5.68 1.80 4.83
N LEU A 61 6.68 1.49 5.70
CA LEU A 61 7.24 2.44 6.66
C LEU A 61 7.87 3.66 5.97
N TYR A 62 8.65 3.43 4.90
CA TYR A 62 9.37 4.47 4.17
C TYR A 62 8.66 4.96 2.91
N LYS A 63 7.37 4.62 2.73
CA LYS A 63 6.58 5.04 1.57
C LYS A 63 6.32 6.55 1.60
N PRO A 64 6.79 7.32 0.60
CA PRO A 64 6.48 8.74 0.51
C PRO A 64 5.00 8.94 0.15
N ARG A 65 4.31 9.82 0.86
CA ARG A 65 2.86 10.05 0.69
C ARG A 65 2.54 11.51 0.43
N ARG A 66 1.53 11.74 -0.41
CA ARG A 66 0.93 13.07 -0.60
C ARG A 66 -0.27 13.30 0.32
N CYS A 67 -0.71 12.26 1.03
CA CYS A 67 -1.77 12.28 2.03
C CYS A 67 -1.20 11.68 3.32
N LEU A 68 -1.25 12.44 4.42
CA LEU A 68 -0.78 12.01 5.75
C LEU A 68 -1.97 11.81 6.67
N CYS A 69 -1.84 10.97 7.68
CA CYS A 69 -2.88 10.83 8.69
C CYS A 69 -3.18 12.16 9.38
N LYS A 70 -4.48 12.41 9.64
CA LYS A 70 -4.94 13.59 10.39
C LYS A 70 -4.29 13.70 11.78
N PRO A 71 -4.20 14.90 12.37
CA PRO A 71 -3.84 15.05 13.78
C PRO A 71 -4.72 14.15 14.67
N GLY A 72 -4.09 13.39 15.58
CA GLY A 72 -4.76 12.40 16.42
C GLY A 72 -4.84 10.99 15.81
N PHE A 73 -4.45 10.83 14.55
CA PHE A 73 -4.36 9.55 13.84
C PHE A 73 -2.91 9.17 13.55
N VAL A 74 -2.69 7.89 13.35
CA VAL A 74 -1.41 7.24 13.05
C VAL A 74 -1.65 6.10 12.07
N ARG A 75 -0.65 5.81 11.24
CA ARG A 75 -0.75 4.73 10.27
C ARG A 75 -0.47 3.38 10.93
N ASN A 76 -1.32 2.39 10.66
CA ASN A 76 -1.14 1.01 11.08
C ASN A 76 -0.27 0.21 10.08
N ALA A 77 -0.02 -1.06 10.38
CA ALA A 77 0.84 -1.92 9.56
C ALA A 77 0.30 -2.24 8.14
N TRP A 78 -0.99 -2.01 7.86
CA TRP A 78 -1.61 -2.16 6.53
C TRP A 78 -1.66 -0.85 5.74
N GLY A 79 -1.14 0.23 6.31
CA GLY A 79 -1.17 1.54 5.66
C GLY A 79 -2.47 2.31 5.88
N GLU A 80 -3.31 1.93 6.85
CA GLU A 80 -4.56 2.62 7.18
C GLU A 80 -4.33 3.63 8.30
N CYS A 81 -4.96 4.80 8.25
CA CYS A 81 -4.95 5.76 9.35
C CYS A 81 -5.98 5.34 10.41
N VAL A 82 -5.49 5.08 11.63
CA VAL A 82 -6.30 4.73 12.81
C VAL A 82 -6.05 5.74 13.91
N SER A 83 -7.00 5.93 14.82
CA SER A 83 -6.80 6.78 15.98
C SER A 83 -5.73 6.20 16.92
N TRP A 84 -5.11 7.06 17.74
CA TRP A 84 -4.21 6.57 18.78
C TRP A 84 -4.86 5.56 19.73
N GLN A 85 -6.13 5.77 20.09
CA GLN A 85 -6.89 4.87 20.97
C GLN A 85 -7.05 3.47 20.35
N GLU A 86 -7.45 3.43 19.07
CA GLU A 86 -7.54 2.17 18.31
C GLU A 86 -6.20 1.44 18.28
N CYS A 87 -5.10 2.15 17.98
CA CYS A 87 -3.79 1.50 17.96
C CYS A 87 -3.40 0.89 19.32
N TYR A 88 -3.54 1.64 20.41
CA TYR A 88 -3.12 1.19 21.73
C TYR A 88 -4.01 0.10 22.32
N THR A 89 -5.20 -0.15 21.75
CA THR A 89 -6.03 -1.33 22.08
C THR A 89 -5.25 -2.64 21.91
N CYS A 90 -4.25 -2.67 21.03
CA CYS A 90 -3.43 -3.83 20.75
C CYS A 90 -2.02 -3.75 21.36
N ALA A 91 -1.76 -2.86 22.32
CA ALA A 91 -0.42 -2.64 22.89
C ALA A 91 0.17 -3.90 23.53
N TYR A 92 -0.67 -4.72 24.17
CA TYR A 92 -0.27 -5.94 24.88
C TYR A 92 -0.17 -7.19 23.98
N LYS A 93 -0.43 -7.06 22.66
CA LYS A 93 -0.36 -8.18 21.71
C LYS A 93 0.90 -8.06 20.84
N PRO A 94 1.95 -8.85 21.12
CA PRO A 94 3.18 -8.83 20.33
C PRO A 94 2.91 -9.15 18.87
N HIS A 95 3.55 -8.40 17.97
CA HIS A 95 3.46 -8.60 16.52
C HIS A 95 2.04 -8.53 15.92
N ALA A 96 1.08 -8.02 16.68
CA ALA A 96 -0.25 -7.69 16.21
C ALA A 96 -0.42 -6.18 16.11
N ASP A 97 -1.27 -5.74 15.20
CA ASP A 97 -1.66 -4.35 15.07
C ASP A 97 -3.18 -4.24 14.91
N PHE A 98 -3.72 -3.04 15.14
CA PHE A 98 -5.15 -2.80 15.00
C PHE A 98 -5.53 -2.61 13.53
N SER A 99 -6.53 -3.34 13.08
CA SER A 99 -7.19 -3.10 11.80
C SER A 99 -8.69 -2.91 12.02
N ARG A 100 -9.29 -1.99 11.25
CA ARG A 100 -10.75 -1.79 11.23
C ARG A 100 -11.48 -2.86 10.42
N CYS A 101 -10.77 -3.54 9.52
CA CYS A 101 -11.31 -4.62 8.71
C CYS A 101 -10.27 -5.73 8.57
N PHE A 102 -10.36 -6.73 9.44
CA PHE A 102 -9.78 -8.04 9.18
C PHE A 102 -10.88 -9.08 9.03
N VAL A 103 -10.61 -10.11 8.22
CA VAL A 103 -11.49 -11.26 8.06
C VAL A 103 -11.17 -12.26 9.18
N PRO A 104 -12.16 -12.81 9.91
CA PRO A 104 -11.94 -13.75 11.02
C PRO A 104 -11.59 -15.17 10.53
N CYS A 105 -10.62 -15.27 9.64
CA CYS A 105 -10.07 -16.51 9.14
C CYS A 105 -8.56 -16.46 9.39
N PRO A 106 -8.13 -16.77 10.61
CA PRO A 106 -6.77 -16.56 11.00
C PRO A 106 -5.83 -17.50 10.23
N LYS A 107 -4.72 -16.94 9.75
CA LYS A 107 -3.59 -17.73 9.27
C LYS A 107 -2.83 -18.25 10.48
N ILE A 108 -2.74 -19.57 10.60
CA ILE A 108 -2.02 -20.23 11.70
C ILE A 108 -0.73 -20.82 11.14
N CYS A 109 0.37 -20.57 11.83
CA CYS A 109 1.70 -21.07 11.48
C CYS A 109 1.70 -22.58 11.22
N GLY A 110 2.25 -23.00 10.08
CA GLY A 110 2.37 -24.41 9.72
C GLY A 110 1.04 -25.12 9.37
N ARG A 111 -0.10 -24.43 9.39
CA ARG A 111 -1.39 -24.96 8.95
C ARG A 111 -1.72 -24.48 7.54
N PRO A 112 -2.38 -25.31 6.71
CA PRO A 112 -2.88 -24.85 5.42
C PRO A 112 -3.91 -23.73 5.62
N ALA A 113 -4.02 -22.84 4.63
CA ALA A 113 -5.06 -21.81 4.64
C ALA A 113 -6.45 -22.47 4.71
N GLU A 114 -7.32 -21.94 5.56
CA GLU A 114 -8.65 -22.50 5.77
C GLU A 114 -9.51 -22.35 4.51
N GLN A 115 -9.78 -23.46 3.83
CA GLN A 115 -10.53 -23.50 2.57
C GLN A 115 -12.00 -23.07 2.74
N ASN A 116 -12.53 -23.15 3.96
CA ASN A 116 -13.92 -22.81 4.29
C ASN A 116 -14.08 -21.41 4.93
N CYS A 117 -13.11 -20.52 4.72
CA CYS A 117 -13.26 -19.10 5.04
C CYS A 117 -14.34 -18.46 4.13
N ARG A 118 -15.62 -18.66 4.46
CA ARG A 118 -16.76 -18.18 3.67
C ARG A 118 -17.29 -16.83 4.15
N THR A 119 -16.91 -16.40 5.34
CA THR A 119 -17.43 -15.17 5.95
C THR A 119 -16.53 -13.98 5.64
N PHE A 120 -16.86 -13.24 4.58
CA PHE A 120 -16.27 -11.92 4.32
C PHE A 120 -16.98 -10.85 5.14
N ARG A 121 -16.66 -10.80 6.44
CA ARG A 121 -17.10 -9.71 7.31
C ARG A 121 -15.89 -8.95 7.81
N CYS A 122 -15.90 -7.63 7.60
CA CYS A 122 -14.95 -6.74 8.26
C CYS A 122 -15.21 -6.74 9.76
N ILE A 123 -14.22 -7.18 10.53
CA ILE A 123 -14.23 -7.07 11.98
C ILE A 123 -13.09 -6.14 12.38
N ALA A 124 -13.38 -5.21 13.28
CA ALA A 124 -12.36 -4.35 13.87
C ALA A 124 -11.70 -5.05 15.05
N GLY A 125 -10.38 -4.93 15.17
CA GLY A 125 -9.64 -5.48 16.30
C GLY A 125 -8.18 -5.78 15.99
N CYS A 126 -7.54 -6.46 16.94
CA CYS A 126 -6.13 -6.82 16.85
C CYS A 126 -5.96 -8.10 16.02
N THR A 127 -5.17 -8.01 14.95
CA THR A 127 -4.79 -9.15 14.13
C THR A 127 -3.27 -9.13 13.89
N CYS A 128 -2.70 -10.26 13.50
CA CYS A 128 -1.26 -10.32 13.22
C CYS A 128 -0.90 -9.36 12.09
N ALA A 129 0.12 -8.54 12.31
CA ALA A 129 0.59 -7.58 11.31
C ALA A 129 1.10 -8.30 10.05
N PRO A 130 1.18 -7.62 8.89
CA PRO A 130 1.78 -8.19 7.68
C PRO A 130 3.13 -8.86 7.93
N GLY A 131 3.30 -10.09 7.44
CA GLY A 131 4.49 -10.91 7.70
C GLY A 131 4.45 -11.74 9.00
N TYR A 132 3.37 -11.66 9.77
CA TYR A 132 3.16 -12.45 10.98
C TYR A 132 1.88 -13.30 10.88
N VAL A 133 1.87 -14.45 11.55
CA VAL A 133 0.75 -15.41 11.61
C VAL A 133 0.53 -15.86 13.04
N LEU A 134 -0.65 -16.40 13.36
CA LEU A 134 -0.92 -16.89 14.72
C LEU A 134 -0.01 -18.06 15.06
N ASP A 135 0.54 -18.00 16.27
CA ASP A 135 1.27 -19.09 16.89
C ASP A 135 0.30 -20.30 17.10
N PRO A 136 0.67 -21.50 16.63
CA PRO A 136 -0.19 -22.68 16.67
C PRO A 136 -0.34 -23.25 18.09
N TRP A 137 0.55 -22.88 19.01
CA TRP A 137 0.54 -23.28 20.42
C TRP A 137 0.04 -22.18 21.34
N ARG A 138 0.13 -20.90 20.92
CA ARG A 138 -0.34 -19.73 21.67
C ARG A 138 -1.32 -18.92 20.83
N HIS A 139 -2.60 -19.25 20.91
CA HIS A 139 -3.67 -18.65 20.07
C HIS A 139 -3.82 -17.11 20.15
N SER A 140 -3.12 -16.43 21.05
CA SER A 140 -3.12 -14.96 21.20
C SER A 140 -1.82 -14.27 20.75
N SER A 141 -0.80 -15.03 20.35
CA SER A 141 0.52 -14.53 19.95
C SER A 141 0.73 -14.67 18.45
N CYS A 142 1.49 -13.75 17.87
CA CYS A 142 1.84 -13.76 16.45
C CYS A 142 3.34 -14.05 16.30
N VAL A 143 3.69 -14.92 15.36
CA VAL A 143 5.08 -15.31 15.03
C VAL A 143 5.41 -14.95 13.58
N PRO A 144 6.68 -14.71 13.24
CA PRO A 144 7.07 -14.45 11.85
C PRO A 144 6.65 -15.61 10.94
N VAL A 145 5.99 -15.30 9.82
CA VAL A 145 5.57 -16.31 8.84
C VAL A 145 6.77 -17.08 8.26
N THR A 146 7.94 -16.47 8.26
CA THR A 146 9.20 -17.08 7.80
C THR A 146 9.68 -18.24 8.68
N TRP A 147 9.17 -18.37 9.92
CA TRP A 147 9.46 -19.54 10.77
C TRP A 147 8.65 -20.77 10.38
N CYS A 148 7.58 -20.58 9.63
CA CYS A 148 6.68 -21.63 9.16
C CYS A 148 6.13 -21.27 7.78
N PRO A 149 7.01 -21.14 6.78
CA PRO A 149 6.59 -20.73 5.45
C PRO A 149 5.53 -21.72 4.93
N PRO A 150 4.47 -21.23 4.29
CA PRO A 150 3.48 -22.11 3.70
C PRO A 150 4.13 -23.00 2.64
N LYS A 151 3.59 -24.19 2.46
CA LYS A 151 3.99 -25.07 1.36
C LYS A 151 3.61 -24.42 0.03
N CYS A 152 4.61 -24.14 -0.79
CA CYS A 152 4.43 -23.62 -2.13
C CYS A 152 4.55 -24.73 -3.19
N PRO A 153 3.90 -24.57 -4.35
CA PRO A 153 4.06 -25.53 -5.44
C PRO A 153 5.52 -25.63 -5.91
N PRO A 154 5.91 -26.71 -6.60
CA PRO A 154 7.24 -26.83 -7.20
C PRO A 154 7.60 -25.58 -8.03
N PHE A 155 8.88 -25.20 -8.01
CA PHE A 155 9.42 -24.04 -8.73
C PHE A 155 8.86 -22.69 -8.29
N SER A 156 8.56 -22.57 -7.00
CA SER A 156 8.10 -21.32 -6.39
C SER A 156 8.61 -21.18 -4.96
N SER A 157 8.60 -19.96 -4.47
CA SER A 157 8.94 -19.65 -3.07
C SER A 157 7.91 -18.70 -2.47
N PHE A 158 7.68 -18.83 -1.17
CA PHE A 158 6.83 -17.89 -0.46
C PHE A 158 7.51 -16.53 -0.38
N GLN A 159 6.78 -15.48 -0.72
CA GLN A 159 7.21 -14.09 -0.55
C GLN A 159 6.12 -13.32 0.18
N ILE A 160 6.52 -12.51 1.18
CA ILE A 160 5.60 -11.64 1.93
C ILE A 160 5.04 -10.54 1.01
N CYS A 161 5.89 -10.04 0.12
CA CYS A 161 5.55 -9.05 -0.88
C CYS A 161 5.54 -9.70 -2.26
N SER A 162 4.46 -9.48 -3.02
CA SER A 162 4.34 -9.93 -4.39
C SER A 162 3.81 -8.82 -5.29
N SER A 163 4.17 -8.87 -6.57
CA SER A 163 3.67 -7.94 -7.58
C SER A 163 2.54 -8.59 -8.35
N ASN A 164 1.48 -7.82 -8.63
CA ASN A 164 0.41 -8.24 -9.54
C ASN A 164 0.89 -8.47 -10.99
N CYS A 165 2.10 -8.05 -11.33
CA CYS A 165 2.71 -8.27 -12.64
C CYS A 165 3.44 -9.61 -12.79
N ALA A 166 3.41 -10.47 -11.76
CA ALA A 166 3.89 -11.84 -11.89
C ALA A 166 3.20 -12.53 -13.10
N PRO A 167 3.95 -13.21 -13.97
CA PRO A 167 3.40 -13.78 -15.19
C PRO A 167 2.42 -14.92 -14.89
N LYS A 168 1.28 -14.93 -15.58
CA LYS A 168 0.24 -15.96 -15.48
C LYS A 168 -0.14 -16.47 -16.86
N CYS A 169 -0.36 -17.77 -17.03
CA CYS A 169 -0.84 -18.31 -18.31
C CYS A 169 -2.22 -17.73 -18.67
N GLY A 170 -2.46 -17.52 -19.97
CA GLY A 170 -3.74 -17.00 -20.49
C GLY A 170 -4.08 -15.56 -20.11
N LEU A 171 -3.20 -14.84 -19.39
CA LEU A 171 -3.44 -13.48 -18.93
C LEU A 171 -2.33 -12.54 -19.41
N SER A 172 -2.72 -11.45 -20.06
CA SER A 172 -1.80 -10.37 -20.39
C SER A 172 -1.27 -9.69 -19.12
N ARG A 173 0.01 -9.30 -19.13
CA ARG A 173 0.57 -8.52 -18.03
C ARG A 173 -0.22 -7.21 -17.84
N PRO A 174 -0.58 -6.85 -16.60
CA PRO A 174 -1.21 -5.56 -16.33
C PRO A 174 -0.33 -4.40 -16.81
N ARG A 175 -0.96 -3.31 -17.27
CA ARG A 175 -0.23 -2.09 -17.66
C ARG A 175 0.47 -1.42 -16.47
N SER A 176 -0.09 -1.57 -15.27
CA SER A 176 0.44 -0.98 -14.03
C SER A 176 0.74 -2.07 -13.02
N CYS A 177 1.98 -2.06 -12.53
CA CYS A 177 2.46 -2.99 -11.52
C CYS A 177 2.39 -2.35 -10.13
N HIS A 178 1.84 -3.10 -9.18
CA HIS A 178 1.78 -2.71 -7.78
C HIS A 178 2.23 -3.90 -6.93
N THR A 179 3.09 -3.62 -5.96
CA THR A 179 3.51 -4.60 -4.96
C THR A 179 2.56 -4.55 -3.77
N ARG A 180 2.08 -5.71 -3.34
CA ARG A 180 1.28 -5.88 -2.12
C ARG A 180 2.07 -6.71 -1.13
N CYS A 181 2.03 -6.34 0.14
CA CYS A 181 2.85 -6.94 1.18
C CYS A 181 2.05 -7.46 2.39
N ASN A 182 0.73 -7.59 2.27
CA ASN A 182 -0.14 -7.86 3.42
C ASN A 182 -0.20 -9.34 3.77
N ASP A 183 -0.47 -10.17 2.75
CA ASP A 183 -0.88 -11.55 2.94
C ASP A 183 0.21 -12.57 2.66
N GLY A 184 1.22 -12.16 1.89
CA GLY A 184 2.16 -13.05 1.22
C GLY A 184 1.50 -14.04 0.26
N GLU A 185 2.27 -14.53 -0.70
CA GLU A 185 1.82 -15.62 -1.58
C GLU A 185 3.02 -16.43 -2.06
N CYS A 186 2.72 -17.58 -2.70
CA CYS A 186 3.72 -18.30 -3.46
C CYS A 186 3.97 -17.59 -4.80
N VAL A 187 5.24 -17.29 -5.06
CA VAL A 187 5.69 -16.60 -6.27
C VAL A 187 6.58 -17.56 -7.06
N CYS A 188 6.25 -17.77 -8.33
CA CYS A 188 7.05 -18.61 -9.23
C CYS A 188 8.47 -18.06 -9.39
N TRP A 189 9.45 -18.96 -9.53
CA TRP A 189 10.83 -18.58 -9.82
C TRP A 189 10.97 -17.93 -11.20
N PRO A 190 12.04 -17.15 -11.45
CA PRO A 190 12.33 -16.63 -12.78
C PRO A 190 12.32 -17.75 -13.85
N GLY A 191 11.66 -17.50 -14.98
CA GLY A 191 11.47 -18.48 -16.06
C GLY A 191 10.21 -19.35 -15.94
N PHE A 192 9.54 -19.34 -14.78
CA PHE A 192 8.27 -20.01 -14.56
C PHE A 192 7.11 -19.01 -14.51
N VAL A 193 5.92 -19.50 -14.82
CA VAL A 193 4.68 -18.73 -14.85
C VAL A 193 3.58 -19.45 -14.08
N LYS A 194 2.70 -18.67 -13.45
CA LYS A 194 1.62 -19.19 -12.63
C LYS A 194 0.48 -19.70 -13.54
N ASP A 195 0.05 -20.92 -13.30
CA ASP A 195 -1.07 -21.56 -13.97
C ASP A 195 -2.02 -22.18 -12.92
N TYR A 196 -3.26 -22.44 -13.32
CA TYR A 196 -4.27 -23.05 -12.46
C TYR A 196 -4.80 -24.32 -13.11
N GLU A 197 -4.45 -25.48 -12.56
CA GLU A 197 -4.99 -26.77 -13.00
C GLU A 197 -5.88 -27.34 -11.90
N ARG A 198 -7.15 -27.66 -12.23
CA ARG A 198 -8.14 -28.19 -11.25
C ARG A 198 -8.27 -27.33 -9.98
N ARG A 199 -8.11 -26.00 -10.10
CA ARG A 199 -8.08 -24.99 -9.01
C ARG A 199 -6.88 -25.08 -8.07
N GLU A 200 -5.85 -25.85 -8.42
CA GLU A 200 -4.56 -25.83 -7.75
C GLU A 200 -3.59 -24.93 -8.50
N GLU A 201 -2.88 -24.08 -7.75
CA GLU A 201 -1.83 -23.23 -8.30
C GLU A 201 -0.59 -24.08 -8.64
N LYS A 202 -0.06 -23.90 -9.85
CA LYS A 202 1.20 -24.50 -10.29
C LYS A 202 2.10 -23.44 -10.92
N CYS A 203 3.41 -23.65 -10.83
CA CYS A 203 4.40 -22.87 -11.56
C CYS A 203 5.02 -23.77 -12.64
N ILE A 204 4.79 -23.41 -13.90
CA ILE A 204 5.26 -24.16 -15.07
C ILE A 204 6.16 -23.28 -15.95
N PRO A 205 7.05 -23.85 -16.76
CA PRO A 205 7.77 -23.10 -17.78
C PRO A 205 6.82 -22.36 -18.74
N LEU A 206 7.20 -21.15 -19.19
CA LEU A 206 6.34 -20.32 -20.06
C LEU A 206 5.89 -21.04 -21.35
N ASN A 207 6.76 -21.87 -21.92
CA ASN A 207 6.45 -22.66 -23.13
C ASN A 207 5.45 -23.81 -22.90
N GLN A 208 5.07 -24.07 -21.65
CA GLN A 208 4.06 -25.07 -21.30
C GLN A 208 2.67 -24.45 -21.03
N CYS A 209 2.52 -23.12 -21.14
CA CYS A 209 1.19 -22.53 -21.14
C CYS A 209 0.38 -23.12 -22.28
N ARG A 210 -0.72 -23.79 -21.95
CA ARG A 210 -1.70 -24.20 -22.95
C ARG A 210 -2.29 -22.91 -23.54
N SER A 211 -2.09 -22.68 -24.83
CA SER A 211 -2.79 -21.62 -25.53
C SER A 211 -4.28 -21.92 -25.46
N THR A 212 -5.03 -21.12 -24.73
CA THR A 212 -6.49 -21.06 -24.87
C THR A 212 -6.76 -20.58 -26.29
N ASN A 213 -7.15 -21.50 -27.18
CA ASN A 213 -7.86 -21.18 -28.42
C ASN A 213 -9.27 -20.68 -28.08
#